data_AF-A0A9X1TDE4-F1
#
_entry.id   AF-A0A9X1TDE4-F1
#
_cell.length_a   1.000
_cell.length_b   1.000
_cell.length_c   1.000
_cell.angle_alpha   90.00
_cell.angle_beta   90.00
_cell.angle_gamma   90.00
#
_symmetry.space_group_name_H-M   'P 1'
#
loop_
_entity.id
_entity.type
_entity.pdbx_description
1 polymer ?
#
loop_
_entity_poly.entity_id
_entity_poly.type
_entity_poly.pdbx_seq_one_letter_code
_entity_poly.pdbx_strand_id
1 'polypeptide(L)' 'MKILIDMNLSPLWVDFFAGKHIHSAHWSSIGRATDLDEIIFEYARMNKYMGVTRKLG' A
#
# COMPACT_ATOMS: atom_id res chain seq x y z
N MET A 1 -11.34 -4.75 -6.15
CA MET A 1 -10.69 -4.45 -4.86
C MET A 1 -9.30 -3.92 -5.16
N LYS A 2 -8.87 -2.82 -4.52
CA LYS A 2 -7.51 -2.26 -4.72
C LYS A 2 -6.71 -2.44 -3.44
N ILE A 3 -5.43 -2.79 -3.52
CA ILE A 3 -4.56 -2.98 -2.36
C ILE A 3 -3.49 -1.87 -2.32
N LEU A 4 -3.36 -1.20 -1.19
CA LEU A 4 -2.21 -0.32 -0.95
C LEU A 4 -1.22 -1.06 -0.05
N ILE A 5 -0.02 -1.28 -0.56
CA ILE A 5 1.06 -1.96 0.13
C ILE A 5 1.88 -0.90 0.87
N ASP A 6 2.00 -1.07 2.18
CA ASP A 6 2.79 -0.22 3.06
C ASP A 6 4.28 -0.17 2.68
N MET A 7 4.95 0.93 3.00
CA MET A 7 6.37 1.17 2.74
C MET A 7 7.29 0.08 3.34
N ASN A 8 6.87 -0.53 4.45
CA ASN A 8 7.65 -1.56 5.15
C ASN A 8 7.50 -2.95 4.54
N LEU A 9 6.70 -3.10 3.48
CA LEU A 9 6.53 -4.35 2.75
C LEU A 9 7.26 -4.27 1.40
N SER A 10 7.54 -5.42 0.80
CA SER A 10 8.27 -5.42 -0.47
C SER A 10 7.43 -4.85 -1.62
N PRO A 11 7.97 -3.99 -2.50
CA PRO A 11 7.26 -3.54 -3.69
C PRO A 11 6.95 -4.69 -4.67
N LEU A 12 7.63 -5.84 -4.55
CA LEU A 12 7.37 -7.05 -5.35
C LEU A 12 5.95 -7.61 -5.14
N TRP A 13 5.27 -7.24 -4.05
CA TRP A 13 3.87 -7.59 -3.86
C TRP A 13 2.96 -7.00 -4.94
N VAL A 14 3.35 -5.88 -5.57
CA VAL A 14 2.60 -5.30 -6.71
C VAL A 14 2.51 -6.30 -7.85
N ASP A 15 3.66 -6.85 -8.27
CA ASP A 15 3.73 -7.82 -9.37
C ASP A 15 3.00 -9.13 -9.03
N PHE A 16 3.13 -9.58 -7.78
CA PHE A 16 2.40 -10.75 -7.29
C PHE A 16 0.88 -10.57 -7.40
N PHE A 17 0.35 -9.40 -7.02
CA PHE A 17 -1.08 -9.12 -7.13
C PHE A 17 -1.52 -8.89 -8.58
N ALA A 18 -0.66 -8.29 -9.41
CA ALA A 18 -0.92 -8.14 -10.84
C ALA A 18 -1.11 -9.50 -11.53
N GLY A 19 -0.28 -10.50 -11.19
CA GLY A 19 -0.43 -11.89 -11.67
C GLY A 19 -1.75 -12.57 -11.26
N LYS A 20 -2.50 -11.98 -10.32
CA LYS A 20 -3.82 -12.44 -9.87
C LYS A 20 -4.96 -11.52 -10.32
N HIS A 21 -4.69 -10.58 -11.22
CA HIS A 21 -5.63 -9.54 -11.66
C HIS A 21 -6.16 -8.66 -10.52
N ILE A 22 -5.39 -8.49 -9.45
CA ILE A 22 -5.71 -7.61 -8.33
C ILE A 22 -4.94 -6.30 -8.50
N HIS A 23 -5.67 -5.18 -8.55
CA HIS A 23 -5.05 -3.87 -8.63
C HIS A 23 -4.35 -3.52 -7.31
N SER A 24 -3.08 -3.15 -7.37
CA SER A 24 -2.34 -2.73 -6.19
C SER A 24 -1.32 -1.64 -6.50
N ALA A 25 -0.91 -0.92 -5.47
CA ALA A 25 0.16 0.07 -5.52
C ALA A 25 1.01 -0.03 -4.24
N HIS A 26 2.28 0.32 -4.33
CA HIS A 26 3.19 0.37 -3.18
C HIS A 26 3.40 1.83 -2.75
N TRP A 27 3.50 2.09 -1.45
CA TRP A 27 3.62 3.46 -0.94
C TRP A 27 4.81 4.22 -1.52
N SER A 28 5.91 3.54 -1.86
CA SER A 28 7.11 4.18 -2.44
C SER A 28 6.90 4.81 -3.81
N SER A 29 5.82 4.51 -4.53
CA SER A 29 5.47 5.17 -5.79
C SER A 29 4.46 6.32 -5.61
N ILE A 30 4.00 6.57 -4.37
CA ILE A 30 2.92 7.50 -4.05
C ILE A 30 3.41 8.59 -3.09
N GLY A 31 4.08 8.21 -2.02
CA GLY A 31 4.46 9.08 -0.91
C GLY A 31 5.90 8.88 -0.46
N ARG A 32 6.25 9.52 0.67
CA ARG A 32 7.60 9.47 1.23
C ARG A 32 7.77 8.23 2.10
N ALA A 33 9.00 7.73 2.16
CA ALA A 33 9.40 6.64 3.06
C ALA A 33 9.19 6.94 4.54
N THR A 34 9.08 8.22 4.89
CA THR A 34 8.92 8.70 6.28
C THR A 34 7.50 9.16 6.58
N ASP A 35 6.54 8.99 5.67
CA ASP A 35 5.15 9.34 5.95
C ASP A 35 4.59 8.42 7.04
N LEU A 36 3.85 9.01 7.97
CA LEU A 36 3.21 8.28 9.07
C LEU A 36 2.10 7.37 8.55
N ASP A 37 1.84 6.27 9.26
CA ASP A 37 0.73 5.35 8.96
C ASP A 37 -0.60 6.08 8.75
N GLU A 38 -0.88 7.15 9.50
CA GLU A 38 -2.08 7.98 9.36
C GLU A 38 -2.23 8.59 7.96
N ILE A 39 -1.12 9.05 7.37
CA ILE A 39 -1.08 9.60 6.00
C ILE A 39 -1.35 8.49 4.98
N ILE A 40 -0.72 7.33 5.18
CA ILE A 40 -0.89 6.15 4.33
C ILE A 40 -2.34 5.67 4.35
N PHE A 41 -2.94 5.58 5.54
CA PHE A 41 -4.33 5.17 5.73
C PHE A 41 -5.33 6.19 5.18
N GLU A 42 -5.09 7.49 5.36
CA GLU A 42 -5.98 8.51 4.80
C GLU A 42 -5.94 8.48 3.27
N TYR A 43 -4.75 8.33 2.67
CA TYR A 43 -4.63 8.15 1.23
C TYR A 43 -5.37 6.88 0.77
N ALA A 44 -5.22 5.76 1.48
CA ALA A 44 -5.92 4.52 1.16
C ALA A 44 -7.44 4.72 1.17
N ARG A 45 -7.96 5.39 2.21
CA ARG A 45 -9.38 5.69 2.38
C ARG A 45 -9.91 6.58 1.26
N MET A 46 -9.22 7.68 0.93
CA MET A 46 -9.61 8.61 -0.13
C MET A 46 -9.61 7.94 -1.52
N ASN A 47 -8.70 7.01 -1.76
CA ASN A 47 -8.51 6.36 -3.07
C ASN A 47 -9.18 4.97 -3.17
N LYS A 48 -9.95 4.57 -2.14
CA LYS A 48 -10.66 3.28 -2.07
C LYS A 48 -9.73 2.06 -2.16
N TYR A 49 -8.54 2.17 -1.57
CA TYR A 49 -7.66 1.04 -1.32
C TYR A 49 -8.03 0.34 -0.01
N MET A 50 -7.88 -0.98 0.02
CA MET A 50 -7.70 -1.75 1.23
C MET A 50 -6.21 -1.66 1.60
N GLY A 51 -5.89 -0.97 2.69
CA GLY A 51 -4.52 -0.84 3.16
C GLY A 51 -4.00 -2.14 3.77
N VAL A 52 -2.79 -2.56 3.40
CA VAL A 52 -2.06 -3.66 4.04
C VAL A 52 -0.85 -3.05 4.71
N THR A 53 -0.91 -2.92 6.03
CA THR A 53 0.19 -2.40 6.85
C THR A 53 0.77 -3.50 7.72
N ARG A 54 2.06 -3.37 8.06
CA ARG A 54 2.68 -4.16 9.11
C ARG A 54 2.56 -3.38 10.41
N LYS A 55 1.70 -3.82 11.33
CA LYS A 55 1.86 -3.40 12.73
C LYS A 55 3.12 -4.03 13.31
N LEU A 56 4.07 -3.20 13.71
CA LEU A 56 5.06 -3.53 14.72
C LEU A 56 4.58 -2.89 16.04
N GLY A 57 3.89 -3.66 16.88
CA GLY A 57 3.34 -3.22 18.17
C GLY A 57 1.83 -3.32 18.27
#